data_AF-A0A960FCU3-F1
#
_entry.id   AF-A0A960FCU3-F1
#
_cell.length_a   1.000
_cell.length_b   1.000
_cell.length_c   1.000
_cell.angle_alpha   90.00
_cell.angle_beta   90.00
_cell.angle_gamma   90.00
#
_symmetry.space_group_name_H-M   'P 1'
#
loop_
_entity.id
_entity.type
_entity.pdbx_description
1 polymer ?
#
loop_
_entity_poly.entity_id
_entity_poly.type
_entity_poly.pdbx_seq_one_letter_code
_entity_poly.pdbx_strand_id
1 'polypeptide(L)'
;MEQTGERLSTPMASNRYGPWAPTTRHEVFAALDGCAAPWWFAGGHALELFTGRTWRAHDDIDIGIRRIDAPAVLDHLRRRGWEPVVAAAGVLSPWDGGPLDAATHQNNVWCRRPGGPWQLDVIVGEGDDGRWVYRRDPAITRPWSEAVLERDGVRFLAPELQLLFKSKDVRGKDTVDVEQVAPLLDGGGLALLAAQLRGDHPWLAMLRGLAPACTADDVLVVLDVLARAGLRAWVDGGWAVDALLRQQTRTHADLDLAVERASFEPALDALDQHGFRIVRDDGRHNRVVADRVGRMVDLHAFDPTVVSIDDDGVARHGGDGLGYERGGFDGRGTIGGREVASISPATLVRYHTGYDVDDDDWHDVRLLCGRFDLPVPPDYDRFTSR
;
A
#
# COMPACT_ATOMS: atom_id res chain seq x y z
N MET A 1 -12.85 -28.55 45.31
CA MET A 1 -11.39 -28.53 45.07
C MET A 1 -11.22 -28.24 43.59
N GLU A 2 -11.40 -26.97 43.21
CA GLU A 2 -11.19 -26.50 41.84
C GLU A 2 -9.67 -26.43 41.60
N GLN A 3 -9.17 -27.27 40.70
CA GLN A 3 -7.85 -27.06 40.13
C GLN A 3 -7.98 -25.94 39.09
N THR A 4 -7.66 -24.72 39.51
CA THR A 4 -7.30 -23.65 38.58
C THR A 4 -5.98 -24.06 37.91
N GLY A 5 -6.08 -24.74 36.78
CA GLY A 5 -4.95 -25.03 35.91
C GLY A 5 -4.41 -23.71 35.37
N GLU A 6 -3.34 -23.21 35.99
CA GLU A 6 -2.51 -22.15 35.44
C GLU A 6 -2.09 -22.59 34.02
N ARG A 7 -2.64 -21.96 32.99
CA ARG A 7 -2.21 -22.19 31.61
C ARG A 7 -0.78 -21.66 31.51
N LEU A 8 0.18 -22.57 31.55
CA LEU A 8 1.60 -22.26 31.48
C LEU A 8 1.92 -21.53 30.17
N SER A 9 2.11 -20.23 30.26
CA SER A 9 2.72 -19.41 29.21
C SER A 9 4.23 -19.66 29.17
N THR A 10 4.82 -19.65 27.99
CA THR A 10 6.27 -19.88 27.81
C THR A 10 6.86 -18.81 26.89
N PRO A 11 8.03 -18.22 27.20
CA PRO A 11 8.69 -17.30 26.28
C PRO A 11 9.01 -17.97 24.93
N MET A 12 8.82 -17.27 23.81
CA MET A 12 9.09 -17.81 22.45
C MET A 12 10.55 -18.23 22.25
N ALA A 13 11.50 -17.59 22.95
CA ALA A 13 12.92 -17.96 22.91
C ALA A 13 13.23 -19.29 23.61
N SER A 14 12.26 -19.90 24.30
CA SER A 14 12.43 -21.18 24.97
C SER A 14 12.42 -22.34 23.98
N ASN A 15 13.34 -23.29 24.14
CA ASN A 15 13.35 -24.55 23.38
C ASN A 15 12.33 -25.59 23.91
N ARG A 16 11.40 -25.20 24.81
CA ARG A 16 10.42 -26.11 25.43
C ARG A 16 9.59 -26.89 24.40
N TYR A 17 9.33 -26.30 23.24
CA TYR A 17 8.48 -26.89 22.20
C TYR A 17 9.26 -27.48 21.01
N GLY A 18 10.59 -27.48 21.06
CA GLY A 18 11.45 -28.03 20.01
C GLY A 18 11.64 -27.11 18.79
N PRO A 19 12.41 -27.57 17.78
CA PRO A 19 12.75 -26.78 16.59
C PRO A 19 11.59 -26.72 15.58
N TRP A 20 11.77 -25.90 14.54
CA TRP A 20 10.96 -25.96 13.33
C TRP A 20 11.40 -27.12 12.42
N ALA A 21 10.43 -27.86 11.91
CA ALA A 21 10.60 -28.84 10.84
C ALA A 21 9.35 -28.75 9.94
N PRO A 22 9.38 -27.90 8.90
CA PRO A 22 8.19 -27.54 8.15
C PRO A 22 7.55 -28.76 7.50
N THR A 23 6.22 -28.77 7.50
CA THR A 23 5.45 -29.77 6.77
C THR A 23 5.42 -29.47 5.26
N THR A 24 4.80 -30.34 4.47
CA THR A 24 4.64 -30.14 3.02
C THR A 24 3.29 -29.50 2.70
N ARG A 25 3.17 -28.86 1.52
CA ARG A 25 1.86 -28.36 1.02
C ARG A 25 0.80 -29.47 0.99
N HIS A 26 1.20 -30.69 0.63
CA HIS A 26 0.31 -31.86 0.62
C HIS A 26 -0.25 -32.19 2.01
N GLU A 27 0.60 -32.18 3.03
CA GLU A 27 0.19 -32.40 4.41
C GLU A 27 -0.70 -31.26 4.95
N VAL A 28 -0.46 -30.00 4.55
CA VAL A 28 -1.36 -28.88 4.86
C VAL A 28 -2.74 -29.09 4.25
N PHE A 29 -2.83 -29.49 2.97
CA PHE A 29 -4.10 -29.84 2.36
C PHE A 29 -4.80 -30.97 3.11
N ALA A 30 -4.10 -32.04 3.47
CA ALA A 30 -4.67 -33.15 4.24
C ALA A 30 -5.13 -32.72 5.65
N ALA A 31 -4.44 -31.75 6.27
CA ALA A 31 -4.79 -31.22 7.58
C ALA A 31 -6.02 -30.29 7.57
N LEU A 32 -6.30 -29.62 6.43
CA LEU A 32 -7.39 -28.66 6.27
C LEU A 32 -8.52 -29.17 5.35
N ASP A 33 -8.40 -30.40 4.86
CA ASP A 33 -9.41 -31.06 4.06
C ASP A 33 -10.78 -31.08 4.78
N GLY A 34 -11.82 -30.61 4.09
CA GLY A 34 -13.17 -30.46 4.67
C GLY A 34 -13.30 -29.34 5.71
N CYS A 35 -12.33 -28.43 5.85
CA CYS A 35 -12.51 -27.21 6.64
C CYS A 35 -13.49 -26.28 5.92
N ALA A 36 -14.61 -25.96 6.57
CA ALA A 36 -15.64 -25.09 5.98
C ALA A 36 -15.24 -23.61 5.97
N ALA A 37 -14.29 -23.23 6.83
CA ALA A 37 -13.78 -21.86 6.91
C ALA A 37 -12.69 -21.60 5.86
N PRO A 38 -12.64 -20.39 5.28
CA PRO A 38 -11.63 -20.03 4.30
C PRO A 38 -10.23 -19.99 4.91
N TRP A 39 -9.27 -20.51 4.16
CA TRP A 39 -7.85 -20.44 4.43
C TRP A 39 -7.09 -20.32 3.10
N TRP A 40 -5.84 -19.87 3.15
CA TRP A 40 -4.99 -19.71 1.97
C TRP A 40 -3.53 -19.90 2.33
N PHE A 41 -2.66 -20.18 1.36
CA PHE A 41 -1.21 -20.15 1.58
C PHE A 41 -0.70 -18.72 1.72
N ALA A 42 0.26 -18.52 2.61
CA ALA A 42 0.98 -17.27 2.79
C ALA A 42 2.50 -17.52 2.66
N GLY A 43 3.31 -16.53 3.00
CA GLY A 43 4.76 -16.65 3.05
C GLY A 43 5.40 -16.87 1.68
N GLY A 44 6.55 -17.53 1.68
CA GLY A 44 7.26 -17.88 0.44
C GLY A 44 6.45 -18.81 -0.47
N HIS A 45 5.62 -19.69 0.10
CA HIS A 45 4.77 -20.58 -0.68
C HIS A 45 3.69 -19.85 -1.49
N ALA A 46 3.12 -18.75 -0.97
CA ALA A 46 2.20 -17.91 -1.74
C ALA A 46 2.87 -17.30 -2.98
N LEU A 47 4.12 -16.85 -2.84
CA LEU A 47 4.91 -16.30 -3.94
C LEU A 47 5.21 -17.37 -5.01
N GLU A 48 5.55 -18.60 -4.59
CA GLU A 48 5.77 -19.71 -5.53
C GLU A 48 4.50 -20.15 -6.25
N LEU A 49 3.34 -20.12 -5.56
CA LEU A 49 2.04 -20.38 -6.18
C LEU A 49 1.69 -19.29 -7.21
N PHE A 50 1.96 -18.02 -6.90
CA PHE A 50 1.76 -16.91 -7.83
C PHE A 50 2.62 -17.03 -9.09
N THR A 51 3.90 -17.38 -8.94
CA THR A 51 4.85 -17.48 -10.06
C THR A 51 4.81 -18.83 -10.79
N GLY A 52 4.24 -19.87 -10.16
CA GLY A 52 4.22 -21.24 -10.68
C GLY A 52 5.57 -21.97 -10.63
N ARG A 53 6.54 -21.47 -9.85
CA ARG A 53 7.89 -22.07 -9.74
C ARG A 53 8.45 -21.98 -8.33
N THR A 54 9.45 -22.83 -8.03
CA THR A 54 10.20 -22.86 -6.76
C THR A 54 11.64 -22.42 -7.01
N TRP A 55 12.18 -21.51 -6.19
CA TRP A 55 13.56 -20.99 -6.35
C TRP A 55 14.43 -21.11 -5.10
N ARG A 56 13.85 -21.42 -3.94
CA ARG A 56 14.59 -21.65 -2.70
C ARG A 56 13.87 -22.65 -1.81
N ALA A 57 14.60 -23.20 -0.85
CA ALA A 57 13.99 -23.96 0.24
C ALA A 57 13.18 -23.02 1.16
N HIS A 58 12.19 -23.58 1.86
CA HIS A 58 11.42 -22.89 2.90
C HIS A 58 11.65 -23.58 4.24
N ASP A 59 11.81 -22.77 5.28
CA ASP A 59 12.04 -23.23 6.66
C ASP A 59 10.71 -23.41 7.42
N ASP A 60 9.63 -22.94 6.82
CA ASP A 60 8.29 -22.76 7.35
C ASP A 60 7.25 -23.06 6.25
N ILE A 61 6.02 -23.33 6.67
CA ILE A 61 4.85 -23.24 5.80
C ILE A 61 3.82 -22.38 6.50
N ASP A 62 3.41 -21.31 5.81
CA ASP A 62 2.50 -20.32 6.34
C ASP A 62 1.14 -20.50 5.66
N ILE A 63 0.07 -20.47 6.45
CA ILE A 63 -1.29 -20.27 5.95
C ILE A 63 -1.87 -19.00 6.54
N GLY A 64 -2.75 -18.34 5.81
CA GLY A 64 -3.58 -17.26 6.30
C GLY A 64 -5.01 -17.73 6.59
N ILE A 65 -5.62 -17.13 7.60
CA ILE A 65 -7.04 -17.26 7.95
C ILE A 65 -7.61 -15.89 8.30
N ARG A 66 -8.95 -15.75 8.28
CA ARG A 66 -9.60 -14.57 8.89
C ARG A 66 -9.65 -14.73 10.40
N ARG A 67 -9.45 -13.65 11.15
CA ARG A 67 -9.59 -13.65 12.62
C ARG A 67 -10.93 -14.21 13.09
N ILE A 68 -12.02 -13.81 12.42
CA ILE A 68 -13.38 -14.28 12.74
C ILE A 68 -13.55 -15.80 12.55
N ASP A 69 -12.77 -16.39 11.64
CA ASP A 69 -12.82 -17.82 11.33
C ASP A 69 -11.82 -18.66 12.15
N ALA A 70 -10.97 -18.02 12.95
CA ALA A 70 -9.93 -18.71 13.71
C ALA A 70 -10.48 -19.84 14.59
N PRO A 71 -11.60 -19.69 15.33
CA PRO A 71 -12.15 -20.81 16.07
C PRO A 71 -12.49 -22.03 15.21
N ALA A 72 -13.05 -21.82 14.02
CA ALA A 72 -13.43 -22.91 13.13
C ALA A 72 -12.21 -23.64 12.54
N VAL A 73 -11.20 -22.90 12.10
CA VAL A 73 -9.98 -23.48 11.50
C VAL A 73 -9.12 -24.17 12.57
N LEU A 74 -8.89 -23.54 13.71
CA LEU A 74 -8.03 -24.09 14.75
C LEU A 74 -8.66 -25.32 15.42
N ASP A 75 -9.99 -25.33 15.60
CA ASP A 75 -10.69 -26.51 16.10
C ASP A 75 -10.69 -27.66 15.07
N HIS A 76 -10.76 -27.34 13.78
CA HIS A 76 -10.55 -28.33 12.72
C HIS A 76 -9.18 -28.98 12.81
N LEU A 77 -8.11 -28.18 12.91
CA LEU A 77 -6.74 -28.68 13.07
C LEU A 77 -6.61 -29.54 14.33
N ARG A 78 -7.19 -29.10 15.46
CA ARG A 78 -7.21 -29.86 16.72
C ARG A 78 -7.85 -31.23 16.56
N ARG A 79 -9.02 -31.33 15.91
CA ARG A 79 -9.68 -32.62 15.60
C ARG A 79 -8.83 -33.52 14.70
N ARG A 80 -8.01 -32.93 13.84
CA ARG A 80 -7.06 -33.64 12.98
C ARG A 80 -5.75 -33.98 13.69
N GLY A 81 -5.64 -33.76 15.01
CA GLY A 81 -4.50 -34.15 15.84
C GLY A 81 -3.35 -33.14 15.86
N TRP A 82 -3.63 -31.86 15.65
CA TRP A 82 -2.68 -30.76 15.83
C TRP A 82 -2.87 -30.07 17.18
N GLU A 83 -1.81 -29.45 17.68
CA GLU A 83 -1.79 -28.60 18.87
C GLU A 83 -1.58 -27.13 18.45
N PRO A 84 -2.65 -26.31 18.39
CA PRO A 84 -2.51 -24.89 18.13
C PRO A 84 -2.01 -24.15 19.38
N VAL A 85 -0.96 -23.35 19.21
CA VAL A 85 -0.35 -22.54 20.27
C VAL A 85 -0.26 -21.10 19.78
N VAL A 86 -0.95 -20.21 20.49
CA VAL A 86 -0.97 -18.77 20.17
C VAL A 86 0.41 -18.19 20.45
N ALA A 87 0.99 -17.55 19.45
CA ALA A 87 2.25 -16.82 19.54
C ALA A 87 1.96 -15.32 19.53
N ALA A 88 2.02 -14.69 20.70
CA ALA A 88 1.62 -13.29 20.88
C ALA A 88 2.56 -12.59 21.86
N ALA A 89 3.02 -11.39 21.53
CA ALA A 89 3.86 -10.55 22.39
C ALA A 89 5.08 -11.27 23.01
N GLY A 90 5.73 -12.16 22.25
CA GLY A 90 6.90 -12.91 22.72
C GLY A 90 6.56 -14.12 23.59
N VAL A 91 5.28 -14.46 23.72
CA VAL A 91 4.76 -15.54 24.58
C VAL A 91 4.02 -16.58 23.75
N LEU A 92 4.22 -17.84 24.10
CA LEU A 92 3.50 -19.00 23.60
C LEU A 92 2.48 -19.46 24.66
N SER A 93 1.21 -19.52 24.29
CA SER A 93 0.13 -20.03 25.13
C SER A 93 -0.73 -21.03 24.35
N PRO A 94 -1.12 -22.17 24.94
CA PRO A 94 -2.05 -23.10 24.29
C PRO A 94 -3.35 -22.37 23.92
N TRP A 95 -3.82 -22.55 22.69
CA TRP A 95 -5.10 -21.98 22.27
C TRP A 95 -6.24 -22.57 23.10
N ASP A 96 -7.15 -21.71 23.55
CA ASP A 96 -8.17 -22.06 24.55
C ASP A 96 -9.51 -22.50 23.95
N GLY A 97 -9.64 -22.48 22.62
CA GLY A 97 -10.90 -22.76 21.91
C GLY A 97 -11.70 -21.50 21.58
N GLY A 98 -11.29 -20.33 22.08
CA GLY A 98 -11.98 -19.06 21.89
C GLY A 98 -11.52 -18.26 20.66
N PRO A 99 -12.17 -17.11 20.41
CA PRO A 99 -11.72 -16.16 19.40
C PRO A 99 -10.33 -15.59 19.73
N LEU A 100 -9.57 -15.22 18.71
CA LEU A 100 -8.26 -14.58 18.87
C LEU A 100 -8.42 -13.06 18.97
N ASP A 101 -7.69 -12.45 19.89
CA ASP A 101 -7.79 -11.02 20.18
C ASP A 101 -6.67 -10.19 19.51
N ALA A 102 -7.09 -9.20 18.70
CA ALA A 102 -6.19 -8.28 18.03
C ALA A 102 -5.47 -7.34 19.02
N ALA A 103 -6.14 -6.94 20.12
CA ALA A 103 -5.59 -6.01 21.10
C ALA A 103 -4.41 -6.61 21.88
N THR A 104 -4.39 -7.93 22.04
CA THR A 104 -3.28 -8.68 22.64
C THR A 104 -2.30 -9.27 21.61
N HIS A 105 -2.36 -8.79 20.36
CA HIS A 105 -1.47 -9.19 19.26
C HIS A 105 -1.47 -10.69 18.94
N GLN A 106 -2.61 -11.38 19.10
CA GLN A 106 -2.77 -12.79 18.71
C GLN A 106 -2.88 -12.91 17.19
N ASN A 107 -1.76 -12.72 16.51
CA ASN A 107 -1.67 -12.63 15.04
C ASN A 107 -1.07 -13.87 14.40
N ASN A 108 -0.53 -14.77 15.21
CA ASN A 108 0.10 -16.00 14.78
C ASN A 108 -0.32 -17.14 15.71
N VAL A 109 -0.59 -18.30 15.13
CA VAL A 109 -0.81 -19.54 15.86
C VAL A 109 0.10 -20.59 15.26
N TRP A 110 1.06 -21.05 16.06
CA TRP A 110 1.99 -22.09 15.66
C TRP A 110 1.38 -23.45 15.96
N CYS A 111 1.48 -24.34 14.98
CA CYS A 111 0.84 -25.65 15.00
C CYS A 111 1.91 -26.75 14.92
N ARG A 112 1.74 -27.75 15.78
CA ARG A 112 2.59 -28.95 15.86
C ARG A 112 1.76 -30.20 16.09
N ARG A 113 2.38 -31.37 15.95
CA ARG A 113 1.84 -32.62 16.51
C ARG A 113 2.20 -32.73 17.99
N PRO A 114 1.40 -33.45 18.81
CA PRO A 114 1.76 -33.73 20.19
C PRO A 114 3.18 -34.31 20.32
N GLY A 115 4.03 -33.61 21.07
CA GLY A 115 5.44 -33.99 21.27
C GLY A 115 6.38 -33.74 20.07
N GLY A 116 5.87 -33.29 18.93
CA GLY A 116 6.64 -33.05 17.70
C GLY A 116 7.24 -31.63 17.60
N PRO A 117 7.98 -31.34 16.50
CA PRO A 117 8.48 -30.00 16.17
C PRO A 117 7.34 -29.07 15.71
N TRP A 118 7.61 -27.76 15.61
CA TRP A 118 6.72 -26.83 14.92
C TRP A 118 6.71 -27.13 13.43
N GLN A 119 5.52 -27.15 12.81
CA GLN A 119 5.41 -27.52 11.40
C GLN A 119 4.61 -26.53 10.56
N LEU A 120 3.70 -25.74 11.15
CA LEU A 120 2.78 -24.85 10.45
C LEU A 120 2.63 -23.53 11.22
N ASP A 121 2.78 -22.38 10.55
CA ASP A 121 2.40 -21.07 11.08
C ASP A 121 1.05 -20.64 10.48
N VAL A 122 0.09 -20.33 11.34
CA VAL A 122 -1.22 -19.81 10.96
C VAL A 122 -1.22 -18.30 11.22
N ILE A 123 -1.10 -17.53 10.14
CA ILE A 123 -1.16 -16.07 10.15
C ILE A 123 -2.62 -15.62 10.20
N VAL A 124 -2.93 -14.78 11.17
CA VAL A 124 -4.28 -14.27 11.38
C VAL A 124 -4.42 -12.92 10.69
N GLY A 125 -5.22 -12.89 9.62
CA GLY A 125 -5.56 -11.70 8.86
C GLY A 125 -6.77 -10.96 9.45
N GLU A 126 -6.77 -9.64 9.25
CA GLU A 126 -7.90 -8.77 9.56
C GLU A 126 -8.77 -8.55 8.33
N GLY A 127 -10.04 -8.22 8.56
CA GLY A 127 -10.98 -7.88 7.51
C GLY A 127 -12.44 -7.98 7.97
N ASP A 128 -13.33 -7.46 7.16
CA ASP A 128 -14.78 -7.59 7.30
C ASP A 128 -15.34 -8.60 6.29
N ASP A 129 -16.67 -8.59 6.10
CA ASP A 129 -17.36 -9.49 5.19
C ASP A 129 -16.98 -9.30 3.71
N GLY A 130 -16.49 -8.12 3.32
CA GLY A 130 -16.16 -7.79 1.93
C GLY A 130 -14.67 -7.53 1.67
N ARG A 131 -13.92 -7.07 2.67
CA ARG A 131 -12.55 -6.56 2.49
C ARG A 131 -11.56 -7.16 3.47
N TRP A 132 -10.40 -7.51 2.94
CA TRP A 132 -9.18 -7.72 3.69
C TRP A 132 -8.58 -6.38 4.14
N VAL A 133 -8.00 -6.35 5.34
CA VAL A 133 -7.37 -5.16 5.92
C VAL A 133 -5.90 -5.45 6.23
N TYR A 134 -5.01 -4.57 5.79
CA TYR A 134 -3.60 -4.67 6.12
C TYR A 134 -3.37 -4.30 7.57
N ARG A 135 -3.03 -5.28 8.41
CA ARG A 135 -2.89 -5.09 9.86
C ARG A 135 -1.89 -4.01 10.28
N ARG A 136 -0.87 -3.68 9.46
CA ARG A 136 0.11 -2.63 9.83
C ARG A 136 -0.32 -1.22 9.43
N ASP A 137 -1.20 -1.12 8.45
CA ASP A 137 -1.83 0.14 8.03
C ASP A 137 -3.29 -0.16 7.60
N PRO A 138 -4.27 0.01 8.53
CA PRO A 138 -5.66 -0.32 8.26
C PRO A 138 -6.32 0.51 7.15
N ALA A 139 -5.70 1.61 6.70
CA ALA A 139 -6.20 2.37 5.55
C ALA A 139 -6.03 1.57 4.24
N ILE A 140 -5.08 0.63 4.21
CA ILE A 140 -4.85 -0.25 3.07
C ILE A 140 -5.79 -1.45 3.16
N THR A 141 -6.82 -1.42 2.31
CA THR A 141 -7.82 -2.50 2.20
C THR A 141 -7.92 -3.02 0.77
N ARG A 142 -8.32 -4.28 0.62
CA ARG A 142 -8.59 -4.91 -0.68
C ARG A 142 -9.84 -5.78 -0.59
N PRO A 143 -10.70 -5.84 -1.61
CA PRO A 143 -11.69 -6.91 -1.71
C PRO A 143 -11.01 -8.27 -1.49
N TRP A 144 -11.69 -9.20 -0.82
CA TRP A 144 -11.11 -10.53 -0.57
C TRP A 144 -10.67 -11.24 -1.86
N SER A 145 -11.38 -11.01 -2.98
CA SER A 145 -11.02 -11.53 -4.30
C SER A 145 -9.73 -10.94 -4.90
N GLU A 146 -9.30 -9.77 -4.43
CA GLU A 146 -8.02 -9.15 -4.81
C GLU A 146 -6.91 -9.54 -3.82
N ALA A 147 -7.24 -9.68 -2.53
CA ALA A 147 -6.26 -10.01 -1.49
C ALA A 147 -5.85 -11.49 -1.48
N VAL A 148 -6.79 -12.40 -1.76
CA VAL A 148 -6.58 -13.85 -1.77
C VAL A 148 -6.89 -14.35 -3.18
N LEU A 149 -5.83 -14.63 -3.93
CA LEU A 149 -5.91 -15.13 -5.29
C LEU A 149 -6.13 -16.64 -5.30
N GLU A 150 -6.68 -17.15 -6.39
CA GLU A 150 -6.88 -18.59 -6.59
C GLU A 150 -6.27 -19.01 -7.94
N ARG A 151 -5.52 -20.11 -7.94
CA ARG A 151 -5.02 -20.77 -9.15
C ARG A 151 -5.10 -22.27 -8.97
N ASP A 152 -5.69 -22.96 -9.94
CA ASP A 152 -5.87 -24.42 -9.93
C ASP A 152 -6.52 -24.94 -8.63
N GLY A 153 -7.49 -24.19 -8.11
CA GLY A 153 -8.20 -24.50 -6.86
C GLY A 153 -7.40 -24.24 -5.57
N VAL A 154 -6.20 -23.66 -5.68
CA VAL A 154 -5.34 -23.32 -4.54
C VAL A 154 -5.39 -21.82 -4.28
N ARG A 155 -5.76 -21.46 -3.05
CA ARG A 155 -5.80 -20.08 -2.60
C ARG A 155 -4.49 -19.64 -1.97
N PHE A 156 -4.06 -18.42 -2.27
CA PHE A 156 -2.85 -17.82 -1.69
C PHE A 156 -2.97 -16.30 -1.58
N LEU A 157 -2.24 -15.71 -0.64
CA LEU A 157 -2.20 -14.25 -0.48
C LEU A 157 -1.57 -13.61 -1.72
N ALA A 158 -2.16 -12.51 -2.20
CA ALA A 158 -1.65 -11.74 -3.31
C ALA A 158 -0.17 -11.35 -3.09
N PRO A 159 0.68 -11.45 -4.14
CA PRO A 159 2.12 -11.35 -4.01
C PRO A 159 2.58 -9.98 -3.47
N GLU A 160 1.95 -8.89 -3.90
CA GLU A 160 2.25 -7.54 -3.42
C GLU A 160 1.97 -7.38 -1.92
N LEU A 161 0.88 -7.99 -1.41
CA LEU A 161 0.55 -7.98 0.02
C LEU A 161 1.53 -8.85 0.82
N GLN A 162 1.94 -9.98 0.26
CA GLN A 162 2.94 -10.85 0.87
C GLN A 162 4.32 -10.17 0.96
N LEU A 163 4.71 -9.44 -0.08
CA LEU A 163 5.94 -8.66 -0.09
C LEU A 163 5.86 -7.47 0.88
N LEU A 164 4.70 -6.85 1.03
CA LEU A 164 4.47 -5.79 2.00
C LEU A 164 4.66 -6.27 3.45
N PHE A 165 4.27 -7.52 3.77
CA PHE A 165 4.63 -8.10 5.07
C PHE A 165 6.14 -8.30 5.24
N LYS A 166 6.82 -8.73 4.17
CA LYS A 166 8.27 -9.02 4.14
C LYS A 166 9.15 -7.77 4.12
N SER A 167 8.64 -6.60 3.73
CA SER A 167 9.41 -5.36 3.60
C SER A 167 9.80 -4.70 4.93
N LYS A 168 9.16 -5.05 6.05
CA LYS A 168 9.42 -4.37 7.33
C LYS A 168 10.83 -4.63 7.87
N ASP A 169 11.22 -5.90 7.93
CA ASP A 169 12.49 -6.37 8.49
C ASP A 169 13.14 -7.30 7.46
N VAL A 170 13.70 -6.70 6.41
CA VAL A 170 14.19 -7.43 5.22
C VAL A 170 15.32 -8.38 5.58
N ARG A 171 15.12 -9.67 5.33
CA ARG A 171 16.17 -10.72 5.42
C ARG A 171 16.67 -11.05 4.02
N GLY A 172 17.82 -11.73 3.93
CA GLY A 172 18.38 -12.14 2.63
C GLY A 172 17.40 -12.92 1.73
N LYS A 173 16.58 -13.81 2.32
CA LYS A 173 15.55 -14.54 1.57
C LYS A 173 14.40 -13.66 1.06
N ASP A 174 14.12 -12.55 1.75
CA ASP A 174 13.07 -11.61 1.32
C ASP A 174 13.54 -10.76 0.12
N THR A 175 14.84 -10.43 0.04
CA THR A 175 15.44 -9.81 -1.16
C THR A 175 15.32 -10.74 -2.38
N VAL A 176 15.68 -12.02 -2.24
CA VAL A 176 15.50 -13.00 -3.32
C VAL A 176 14.03 -13.10 -3.73
N ASP A 177 13.11 -13.13 -2.77
CA ASP A 177 11.68 -13.22 -3.07
C ASP A 177 11.17 -12.00 -3.87
N VAL A 178 11.55 -10.77 -3.51
CA VAL A 178 11.12 -9.59 -4.26
C VAL A 178 11.73 -9.53 -5.67
N GLU A 179 12.99 -9.96 -5.85
CA GLU A 179 13.64 -10.02 -7.16
C GLU A 179 12.95 -11.01 -8.12
N GLN A 180 12.42 -12.11 -7.58
CA GLN A 180 11.68 -13.10 -8.38
C GLN A 180 10.26 -12.66 -8.74
N VAL A 181 9.64 -11.85 -7.89
CA VAL A 181 8.19 -11.58 -7.93
C VAL A 181 7.89 -10.19 -8.48
N ALA A 182 8.64 -9.15 -8.12
CA ALA A 182 8.36 -7.77 -8.53
C ALA A 182 8.24 -7.59 -10.06
N PRO A 183 9.09 -8.21 -10.91
CA PRO A 183 8.94 -8.11 -12.37
C PRO A 183 7.65 -8.72 -12.94
N LEU A 184 6.90 -9.47 -12.12
CA LEU A 184 5.66 -10.15 -12.50
C LEU A 184 4.42 -9.48 -11.90
N LEU A 185 4.60 -8.48 -11.03
CA LEU A 185 3.51 -7.69 -10.49
C LEU A 185 2.91 -6.81 -11.58
N ASP A 186 1.61 -6.53 -11.46
CA ASP A 186 1.00 -5.47 -12.25
C ASP A 186 1.36 -4.09 -11.69
N GLY A 187 1.02 -3.03 -12.43
CA GLY A 187 1.38 -1.67 -12.05
C GLY A 187 0.77 -1.24 -10.71
N GLY A 188 -0.44 -1.73 -10.40
CA GLY A 188 -1.10 -1.45 -9.12
C GLY A 188 -0.40 -2.13 -7.94
N GLY A 189 0.07 -3.37 -8.11
CA GLY A 189 0.88 -4.07 -7.11
C GLY A 189 2.23 -3.41 -6.86
N LEU A 190 2.90 -2.95 -7.93
CA LEU A 190 4.14 -2.17 -7.83
C LEU A 190 3.91 -0.84 -7.11
N ALA A 191 2.85 -0.11 -7.47
CA ALA A 191 2.48 1.16 -6.85
C ALA A 191 2.16 0.99 -5.36
N LEU A 192 1.36 -0.02 -4.98
CA LEU A 192 1.08 -0.33 -3.58
C LEU A 192 2.37 -0.59 -2.80
N LEU A 193 3.22 -1.49 -3.32
CA LEU A 193 4.43 -1.86 -2.61
C LEU A 193 5.33 -0.65 -2.45
N ALA A 194 5.63 0.09 -3.52
CA ALA A 194 6.50 1.26 -3.49
C ALA A 194 5.97 2.37 -2.56
N ALA A 195 4.67 2.66 -2.60
CA ALA A 195 4.06 3.72 -1.81
C ALA A 195 4.11 3.47 -0.30
N GLN A 196 4.25 2.21 0.13
CA GLN A 196 4.28 1.83 1.54
C GLN A 196 5.71 1.69 2.11
N LEU A 197 6.75 1.88 1.29
CA LEU A 197 8.14 1.78 1.73
C LEU A 197 8.67 3.14 2.17
N ARG A 198 9.58 3.12 3.16
CA ARG A 198 10.40 4.29 3.52
C ARG A 198 11.32 4.69 2.36
N GLY A 199 11.67 5.96 2.28
CA GLY A 199 12.45 6.52 1.16
C GLY A 199 13.85 5.90 0.95
N ASP A 200 14.46 5.36 2.00
CA ASP A 200 15.76 4.68 1.98
C ASP A 200 15.65 3.15 1.85
N HIS A 201 14.45 2.62 1.58
CA HIS A 201 14.23 1.18 1.52
C HIS A 201 14.99 0.53 0.33
N PRO A 202 15.70 -0.59 0.54
CA PRO A 202 16.57 -1.19 -0.49
C PRO A 202 15.83 -1.65 -1.75
N TRP A 203 14.53 -1.94 -1.65
CA TRP A 203 13.73 -2.37 -2.80
C TRP A 203 13.22 -1.21 -3.67
N LEU A 204 13.26 0.03 -3.18
CA LEU A 204 12.53 1.15 -3.80
C LEU A 204 13.06 1.47 -5.20
N ALA A 205 14.39 1.47 -5.40
CA ALA A 205 14.98 1.72 -6.71
C ALA A 205 14.55 0.69 -7.77
N MET A 206 14.50 -0.59 -7.39
CA MET A 206 14.04 -1.66 -8.28
C MET A 206 12.56 -1.49 -8.62
N LEU A 207 11.72 -1.23 -7.61
CA LEU A 207 10.27 -1.07 -7.82
C LEU A 207 9.96 0.14 -8.72
N ARG A 208 10.65 1.27 -8.51
CA ARG A 208 10.53 2.45 -9.38
C ARG A 208 10.99 2.18 -10.80
N GLY A 209 12.05 1.38 -11.00
CA GLY A 209 12.50 0.98 -12.32
C GLY A 209 11.57 0.02 -13.06
N LEU A 210 10.67 -0.67 -12.34
CA LEU A 210 9.65 -1.55 -12.90
C LEU A 210 8.30 -0.86 -13.07
N ALA A 211 8.02 0.18 -12.28
CA ALA A 211 6.76 0.90 -12.32
C ALA A 211 6.57 1.59 -13.68
N PRO A 212 5.38 1.49 -14.28
CA PRO A 212 5.10 2.21 -15.52
C PRO A 212 5.07 3.71 -15.25
N ALA A 213 5.59 4.50 -16.20
CA ALA A 213 5.43 5.94 -16.16
C ALA A 213 3.97 6.32 -16.39
N CYS A 214 3.50 7.36 -15.70
CA CYS A 214 2.26 8.04 -16.00
C CYS A 214 2.40 8.72 -17.36
N THR A 215 1.49 8.47 -18.29
CA THR A 215 1.47 9.08 -19.63
C THR A 215 0.40 10.15 -19.75
N ALA A 216 0.49 10.98 -20.80
CA ALA A 216 -0.54 11.99 -21.06
C ALA A 216 -1.93 11.35 -21.22
N ASP A 217 -2.02 10.18 -21.87
CA ASP A 217 -3.28 9.45 -22.02
C ASP A 217 -3.83 8.97 -20.67
N ASP A 218 -2.95 8.55 -19.75
CA ASP A 218 -3.36 8.16 -18.40
C ASP A 218 -3.95 9.35 -17.64
N VAL A 219 -3.35 10.53 -17.76
CA VAL A 219 -3.90 11.77 -17.18
C VAL A 219 -5.30 12.04 -17.73
N LEU A 220 -5.48 11.93 -19.05
CA LEU A 220 -6.78 12.18 -19.68
C LEU A 220 -7.84 11.16 -19.25
N VAL A 221 -7.46 9.89 -19.04
CA VAL A 221 -8.35 8.86 -18.48
C VAL A 221 -8.82 9.24 -17.08
N VAL A 222 -7.91 9.65 -16.20
CA VAL A 222 -8.25 10.04 -14.81
C VAL A 222 -9.15 11.27 -14.80
N LEU A 223 -8.84 12.29 -15.61
CA LEU A 223 -9.67 13.49 -15.72
C LEU A 223 -11.07 13.17 -16.26
N ASP A 224 -11.20 12.20 -17.17
CA ASP A 224 -12.50 11.75 -17.67
C ASP A 224 -13.32 11.03 -16.60
N VAL A 225 -12.69 10.25 -15.71
CA VAL A 225 -13.36 9.62 -14.58
C VAL A 225 -14.02 10.69 -13.70
N LEU A 226 -13.26 11.72 -13.31
CA LEU A 226 -13.78 12.80 -12.47
C LEU A 226 -14.83 13.65 -13.20
N ALA A 227 -14.60 14.00 -14.46
CA ALA A 227 -15.54 14.80 -15.24
C ALA A 227 -16.89 14.08 -15.44
N ARG A 228 -16.90 12.76 -15.65
CA ARG A 228 -18.15 11.97 -15.76
C ARG A 228 -18.93 11.91 -14.45
N ALA A 229 -18.23 11.99 -13.31
CA ALA A 229 -18.86 12.13 -12.00
C ALA A 229 -19.34 13.57 -11.71
N GLY A 230 -19.12 14.52 -12.63
CA GLY A 230 -19.45 15.94 -12.43
C GLY A 230 -18.49 16.65 -11.48
N LEU A 231 -17.32 16.07 -11.22
CA LEU A 231 -16.34 16.58 -10.28
C LEU A 231 -15.29 17.41 -11.02
N ARG A 232 -14.94 18.54 -10.43
CA ARG A 232 -13.89 19.42 -10.94
C ARG A 232 -12.58 19.11 -10.20
N ALA A 233 -11.50 19.00 -10.97
CA ALA A 233 -10.14 18.89 -10.46
C ALA A 233 -9.23 19.87 -11.18
N TRP A 234 -8.13 20.22 -10.53
CA TRP A 234 -7.03 21.00 -11.08
C TRP A 234 -5.78 20.14 -11.08
N VAL A 235 -5.12 20.04 -12.23
CA VAL A 235 -3.83 19.35 -12.33
C VAL A 235 -2.80 20.13 -11.52
N ASP A 236 -2.05 19.41 -10.70
CA ASP A 236 -0.96 19.93 -9.87
C ASP A 236 0.37 19.23 -10.24
N GLY A 237 1.46 19.58 -9.55
CA GLY A 237 2.76 18.92 -9.67
C GLY A 237 3.37 18.97 -11.08
N GLY A 238 4.14 17.93 -11.42
CA GLY A 238 4.89 17.86 -12.68
C GLY A 238 4.01 17.89 -13.93
N TRP A 239 2.82 17.29 -13.87
CA TRP A 239 1.86 17.36 -14.98
C TRP A 239 1.26 18.75 -15.17
N ALA A 240 1.13 19.55 -14.12
CA ALA A 240 0.71 20.94 -14.25
C ALA A 240 1.78 21.78 -14.94
N VAL A 241 3.05 21.56 -14.61
CA VAL A 241 4.21 22.18 -15.27
C VAL A 241 4.16 21.90 -16.78
N ASP A 242 4.07 20.63 -17.16
CA ASP A 242 4.03 20.22 -18.57
C ASP A 242 2.77 20.71 -19.30
N ALA A 243 1.62 20.78 -18.60
CA ALA A 243 0.41 21.37 -19.15
C ALA A 243 0.60 22.86 -19.49
N LEU A 244 1.17 23.63 -18.57
CA LEU A 244 1.40 25.07 -18.72
C LEU A 244 2.45 25.37 -19.81
N LEU A 245 3.47 24.52 -19.92
CA LEU A 245 4.48 24.57 -20.98
C LEU A 245 3.95 24.06 -22.34
N ARG A 246 2.83 23.33 -22.33
CA ARG A 246 2.21 22.70 -23.51
C ARG A 246 3.09 21.67 -24.18
N GLN A 247 3.99 21.06 -23.41
CA GLN A 247 4.96 20.08 -23.86
C GLN A 247 5.31 19.19 -22.69
N GLN A 248 5.39 17.88 -22.91
CA GLN A 248 5.94 16.97 -21.91
C GLN A 248 7.47 17.16 -21.84
N THR A 249 7.98 17.51 -20.66
CA THR A 249 9.40 17.87 -20.49
C THR A 249 10.22 16.81 -19.75
N ARG A 250 9.55 15.91 -19.03
CA ARG A 250 10.12 14.73 -18.39
C ARG A 250 9.11 13.59 -18.27
N THR A 251 9.57 12.44 -17.78
CA THR A 251 8.68 11.33 -17.39
C THR A 251 8.12 11.58 -15.99
N HIS A 252 6.84 11.27 -15.79
CA HIS A 252 6.15 11.41 -14.50
C HIS A 252 5.79 10.03 -13.95
N ALA A 253 5.87 9.86 -12.62
CA ALA A 253 5.50 8.60 -11.96
C ALA A 253 4.01 8.54 -11.59
N ASP A 254 3.40 9.71 -11.41
CA ASP A 254 2.06 9.92 -10.89
C ASP A 254 1.38 11.13 -11.55
N LEU A 255 0.17 11.42 -11.07
CA LEU A 255 -0.62 12.60 -11.37
C LEU A 255 -1.11 13.22 -10.06
N ASP A 256 -0.69 14.44 -9.78
CA ASP A 256 -1.21 15.22 -8.65
C ASP A 256 -2.48 15.99 -9.05
N LEU A 257 -3.51 15.90 -8.22
CA LEU A 257 -4.79 16.60 -8.45
C LEU A 257 -5.24 17.33 -7.19
N ALA A 258 -5.55 18.62 -7.33
CA ALA A 258 -6.28 19.37 -6.33
C ALA A 258 -7.80 19.27 -6.59
N VAL A 259 -8.57 18.98 -5.54
CA VAL A 259 -10.05 18.98 -5.54
C VAL A 259 -10.58 19.73 -4.33
N GLU A 260 -11.77 20.30 -4.45
CA GLU A 260 -12.43 20.92 -3.30
C GLU A 260 -12.75 19.86 -2.23
N ARG A 261 -12.69 20.23 -0.95
CA ARG A 261 -12.93 19.34 0.20
C ARG A 261 -14.27 18.59 0.10
N ALA A 262 -15.32 19.26 -0.38
CA ALA A 262 -16.63 18.66 -0.57
C ALA A 262 -16.66 17.59 -1.68
N SER A 263 -15.68 17.60 -2.58
CA SER A 263 -15.54 16.66 -3.70
C SER A 263 -14.53 15.53 -3.41
N PHE A 264 -13.85 15.53 -2.27
CA PHE A 264 -12.76 14.59 -2.00
C PHE A 264 -13.25 13.14 -1.90
N GLU A 265 -14.20 12.85 -1.02
CA GLU A 265 -14.80 11.53 -0.91
C GLU A 265 -15.51 11.10 -2.20
N PRO A 266 -16.36 11.94 -2.86
CA PRO A 266 -16.91 11.62 -4.16
C PRO A 266 -15.87 11.29 -5.24
N ALA A 267 -14.71 11.96 -5.25
CA ALA A 267 -13.63 11.69 -6.19
C ALA A 267 -12.97 10.34 -5.92
N LEU A 268 -12.72 10.01 -4.65
CA LEU A 268 -12.21 8.69 -4.25
C LEU A 268 -13.19 7.57 -4.63
N ASP A 269 -14.49 7.78 -4.41
CA ASP A 269 -15.53 6.81 -4.80
C ASP A 269 -15.58 6.61 -6.32
N ALA A 270 -15.50 7.70 -7.10
CA ALA A 270 -15.48 7.62 -8.56
C ALA A 270 -14.24 6.88 -9.08
N LEU A 271 -13.08 7.10 -8.47
CA LEU A 271 -11.84 6.39 -8.77
C LEU A 271 -11.93 4.91 -8.37
N ASP A 272 -12.48 4.58 -7.18
CA ASP A 272 -12.66 3.20 -6.72
C ASP A 272 -13.57 2.38 -7.66
N GLN A 273 -14.65 3.00 -8.15
CA GLN A 273 -15.55 2.41 -9.15
C GLN A 273 -14.84 2.11 -10.49
N HIS A 274 -13.75 2.81 -10.80
CA HIS A 274 -12.93 2.59 -11.99
C HIS A 274 -11.67 1.75 -11.71
N GLY A 275 -11.61 1.10 -10.53
CA GLY A 275 -10.57 0.14 -10.20
C GLY A 275 -9.31 0.72 -9.57
N PHE A 276 -9.31 2.01 -9.23
CA PHE A 276 -8.26 2.58 -8.39
C PHE A 276 -8.44 2.13 -6.94
N ARG A 277 -7.35 1.83 -6.25
CA ARG A 277 -7.36 1.46 -4.83
C ARG A 277 -6.42 2.37 -4.07
N ILE A 278 -6.76 2.67 -2.82
CA ILE A 278 -5.83 3.37 -1.92
C ILE A 278 -4.55 2.53 -1.79
N VAL A 279 -3.43 3.18 -2.08
CA VAL A 279 -2.07 2.65 -1.93
C VAL A 279 -1.30 3.36 -0.82
N ARG A 280 -1.71 4.58 -0.45
CA ARG A 280 -1.19 5.35 0.69
C ARG A 280 -2.25 6.32 1.22
N ASP A 281 -2.35 6.44 2.54
CA ASP A 281 -3.20 7.43 3.22
C ASP A 281 -2.31 8.42 3.98
N ASP A 282 -2.26 9.65 3.49
CA ASP A 282 -1.38 10.72 3.99
C ASP A 282 -2.15 11.78 4.83
N GLY A 283 -3.24 11.41 5.51
CA GLY A 283 -3.82 12.27 6.56
C GLY A 283 -5.32 12.39 6.48
N ARG A 284 -5.92 13.58 6.40
CA ARG A 284 -7.37 13.75 6.13
C ARG A 284 -7.67 14.31 4.73
N HIS A 285 -6.66 14.93 4.13
CA HIS A 285 -6.77 15.76 2.94
C HIS A 285 -5.85 15.33 1.80
N ASN A 286 -5.12 14.23 1.97
CA ASN A 286 -4.27 13.64 0.93
C ASN A 286 -4.51 12.13 0.89
N ARG A 287 -4.83 11.57 -0.30
CA ARG A 287 -4.89 10.12 -0.59
C ARG A 287 -4.14 9.83 -1.89
N VAL A 288 -3.33 8.77 -1.87
CA VAL A 288 -2.76 8.22 -3.10
C VAL A 288 -3.48 6.94 -3.47
N VAL A 289 -3.95 6.91 -4.71
CA VAL A 289 -4.65 5.76 -5.30
C VAL A 289 -3.95 5.28 -6.55
N ALA A 290 -4.02 3.99 -6.85
CA ALA A 290 -3.52 3.44 -8.09
C ALA A 290 -4.44 2.36 -8.68
N ASP A 291 -4.54 2.30 -10.00
CA ASP A 291 -5.22 1.21 -10.71
C ASP A 291 -4.27 0.03 -11.01
N ARG A 292 -4.80 -1.06 -11.58
CA ARG A 292 -4.01 -2.26 -11.92
C ARG A 292 -2.94 -2.02 -12.98
N VAL A 293 -3.11 -1.01 -13.84
CA VAL A 293 -2.12 -0.67 -14.87
C VAL A 293 -0.99 0.16 -14.28
N GLY A 294 -1.17 0.73 -13.08
CA GLY A 294 -0.16 1.53 -12.39
C GLY A 294 -0.37 3.03 -12.57
N ARG A 295 -1.55 3.47 -12.99
CA ARG A 295 -1.91 4.90 -12.98
C ARG A 295 -2.00 5.35 -11.53
N MET A 296 -1.02 6.09 -11.04
CA MET A 296 -0.98 6.60 -9.68
C MET A 296 -1.49 8.04 -9.65
N VAL A 297 -2.39 8.33 -8.70
CA VAL A 297 -2.98 9.66 -8.51
C VAL A 297 -2.79 10.05 -7.06
N ASP A 298 -2.13 11.18 -6.81
CA ASP A 298 -2.10 11.84 -5.51
C ASP A 298 -3.20 12.90 -5.49
N LEU A 299 -4.19 12.71 -4.62
CA LEU A 299 -5.37 13.53 -4.54
C LEU A 299 -5.29 14.43 -3.30
N HIS A 300 -5.32 15.73 -3.53
CA HIS A 300 -5.21 16.78 -2.54
C HIS A 300 -6.54 17.52 -2.36
N ALA A 301 -7.07 17.57 -1.14
CA ALA A 301 -8.29 18.29 -0.80
C ALA A 301 -7.97 19.69 -0.27
N PHE A 302 -8.56 20.73 -0.84
CA PHE A 302 -8.49 22.09 -0.30
C PHE A 302 -9.89 22.61 0.08
N ASP A 303 -9.98 23.46 1.10
CA ASP A 303 -11.25 24.05 1.53
C ASP A 303 -11.38 25.47 0.94
N PRO A 304 -12.32 25.69 -0.01
CA PRO A 304 -12.48 26.99 -0.64
C PRO A 304 -13.13 28.05 0.26
N THR A 305 -13.70 27.66 1.41
CA THR A 305 -14.60 28.50 2.20
C THR A 305 -13.90 29.39 3.23
N VAL A 306 -12.70 29.01 3.65
CA VAL A 306 -11.89 29.75 4.61
C VAL A 306 -10.63 30.23 3.92
N VAL A 307 -10.31 31.52 4.07
CA VAL A 307 -9.08 32.11 3.56
C VAL A 307 -8.39 32.87 4.69
N SER A 308 -7.12 32.56 4.92
CA SER A 308 -6.24 33.28 5.84
C SER A 308 -5.05 33.86 5.07
N ILE A 309 -4.44 34.89 5.62
CA ILE A 309 -3.17 35.42 5.13
C ILE A 309 -2.07 34.78 5.99
N ASP A 310 -1.08 34.16 5.35
CA ASP A 310 0.08 33.59 6.05
C ASP A 310 1.12 34.65 6.44
N ASP A 311 2.20 34.23 7.11
CA ASP A 311 3.27 35.11 7.58
C ASP A 311 4.00 35.83 6.43
N ASP A 312 3.94 35.28 5.22
CA ASP A 312 4.51 35.86 3.99
C ASP A 312 3.55 36.85 3.30
N GLY A 313 2.36 37.07 3.85
CA GLY A 313 1.35 37.97 3.30
C GLY A 313 0.53 37.38 2.15
N VAL A 314 0.62 36.06 1.92
CA VAL A 314 -0.08 35.35 0.85
C VAL A 314 -1.43 34.86 1.36
N ALA A 315 -2.50 35.18 0.62
CA ALA A 315 -3.84 34.67 0.92
C ALA A 315 -3.95 33.20 0.49
N ARG A 316 -4.13 32.31 1.45
CA ARG A 316 -4.30 30.88 1.23
C ARG A 316 -5.67 30.41 1.71
N HIS A 317 -6.24 29.48 0.97
CA HIS A 317 -7.26 28.57 1.48
C HIS A 317 -6.75 27.90 2.76
N GLY A 318 -7.61 27.84 3.75
CA GLY A 318 -7.36 27.22 5.03
C GLY A 318 -8.61 26.52 5.53
N GLY A 319 -8.68 26.24 6.83
CA GLY A 319 -9.82 25.52 7.40
C GLY A 319 -9.65 24.01 7.22
N ASP A 320 -10.61 23.36 6.58
CA ASP A 320 -10.66 21.91 6.47
C ASP A 320 -10.02 21.37 5.17
N GLY A 321 -8.77 21.74 4.91
CA GLY A 321 -8.06 21.34 3.70
C GLY A 321 -6.59 21.70 3.71
N LEU A 322 -5.87 21.25 2.68
CA LEU A 322 -4.51 21.66 2.40
C LEU A 322 -4.46 23.14 2.01
N GLY A 323 -3.37 23.79 2.41
CA GLY A 323 -3.19 25.23 2.24
C GLY A 323 -2.85 25.62 0.81
N TYR A 324 -3.85 25.88 -0.01
CA TYR A 324 -3.65 26.35 -1.39
C TYR A 324 -3.69 27.87 -1.51
N GLU A 325 -2.85 28.47 -2.36
CA GLU A 325 -2.99 29.90 -2.66
C GLU A 325 -4.36 30.21 -3.27
N ARG A 326 -5.06 31.24 -2.78
CA ARG A 326 -6.41 31.59 -3.25
C ARG A 326 -6.46 31.88 -4.75
N GLY A 327 -5.42 32.52 -5.28
CA GLY A 327 -5.28 32.82 -6.70
C GLY A 327 -4.75 31.65 -7.52
N GLY A 328 -4.34 30.54 -6.89
CA GLY A 328 -3.55 29.49 -7.51
C GLY A 328 -4.31 28.57 -8.49
N PHE A 329 -5.59 28.81 -8.77
CA PHE A 329 -6.46 27.91 -9.55
C PHE A 329 -6.84 28.42 -10.95
N ASP A 330 -6.18 29.50 -11.40
CA ASP A 330 -6.41 30.14 -12.69
C ASP A 330 -5.54 29.58 -13.83
N GLY A 331 -4.61 28.66 -13.52
CA GLY A 331 -3.76 27.98 -14.48
C GLY A 331 -4.55 27.26 -15.57
N ARG A 332 -4.15 27.46 -16.83
CA ARG A 332 -4.73 26.79 -18.01
C ARG A 332 -3.61 26.31 -18.92
N GLY A 333 -3.60 25.01 -19.17
CA GLY A 333 -2.58 24.34 -19.97
C GLY A 333 -3.17 23.34 -20.94
N THR A 334 -2.31 22.59 -21.63
CA THR A 334 -2.73 21.51 -22.53
C THR A 334 -1.95 20.23 -22.28
N ILE A 335 -2.64 19.11 -22.11
CA ILE A 335 -2.07 17.75 -22.03
C ILE A 335 -2.68 16.91 -23.15
N GLY A 336 -1.87 16.24 -23.95
CA GLY A 336 -2.37 15.42 -25.06
C GLY A 336 -3.27 16.19 -26.06
N GLY A 337 -3.08 17.51 -26.19
CA GLY A 337 -3.93 18.38 -27.01
C GLY A 337 -5.27 18.80 -26.39
N ARG A 338 -5.62 18.30 -25.19
CA ARG A 338 -6.81 18.73 -24.44
C ARG A 338 -6.45 19.89 -23.50
N GLU A 339 -7.30 20.91 -23.45
CA GLU A 339 -7.19 21.95 -22.43
C GLU A 339 -7.52 21.39 -21.04
N VAL A 340 -6.69 21.73 -20.05
CA VAL A 340 -6.84 21.31 -18.65
C VAL A 340 -6.76 22.51 -17.72
N ALA A 341 -7.53 22.48 -16.64
CA ALA A 341 -7.34 23.38 -15.51
C ALA A 341 -6.15 22.89 -14.68
N SER A 342 -5.29 23.81 -14.27
CA SER A 342 -4.10 23.50 -13.47
C SER A 342 -3.91 24.50 -12.34
N ILE A 343 -2.99 24.17 -11.43
CA ILE A 343 -2.41 25.16 -10.53
C ILE A 343 -1.62 26.20 -11.35
N SER A 344 -1.61 27.45 -10.87
CA SER A 344 -0.97 28.58 -11.55
C SER A 344 0.56 28.43 -11.56
N PRO A 345 1.26 28.97 -12.58
CA PRO A 345 2.72 28.93 -12.64
C PRO A 345 3.40 29.49 -11.38
N ALA A 346 2.92 30.62 -10.87
CA ALA A 346 3.50 31.27 -9.70
C ALA A 346 3.29 30.45 -8.42
N THR A 347 2.14 29.80 -8.29
CA THR A 347 1.84 28.91 -7.16
C THR A 347 2.70 27.64 -7.22
N LEU A 348 2.86 27.02 -8.40
CA LEU A 348 3.74 25.85 -8.57
C LEU A 348 5.19 26.16 -8.18
N VAL A 349 5.75 27.30 -8.63
CA VAL A 349 7.12 27.72 -8.25
C VAL A 349 7.25 27.87 -6.74
N ARG A 350 6.24 28.42 -6.06
CA ARG A 350 6.26 28.56 -4.59
C ARG A 350 6.14 27.22 -3.87
N TYR A 351 5.37 26.27 -4.40
CA TYR A 351 5.23 24.96 -3.77
C TYR A 351 6.50 24.15 -3.81
N HIS A 352 7.41 24.42 -4.75
CA HIS A 352 8.74 23.79 -4.79
C HIS A 352 9.78 24.56 -3.96
N THR A 353 9.42 25.05 -2.77
CA THR A 353 10.32 25.77 -1.86
C THR A 353 10.16 25.29 -0.42
N GLY A 354 11.17 25.47 0.42
CA GLY A 354 11.08 25.15 1.85
C GLY A 354 11.30 23.68 2.22
N TYR A 355 11.78 22.85 1.28
CA TYR A 355 12.24 21.48 1.52
C TYR A 355 13.52 21.16 0.73
N ASP A 356 14.10 19.99 0.97
CA ASP A 356 15.26 19.50 0.21
C ASP A 356 14.85 19.23 -1.25
N VAL A 357 15.03 20.24 -2.10
CA VAL A 357 14.74 20.15 -3.54
C VAL A 357 15.67 19.18 -4.27
N ASP A 358 15.27 18.66 -5.41
CA ASP A 358 16.06 17.76 -6.26
C ASP A 358 16.24 18.26 -7.72
N ASP A 359 16.76 17.41 -8.60
CA ASP A 359 17.01 17.75 -10.01
C ASP A 359 15.70 17.91 -10.81
N ASP A 360 14.64 17.16 -10.47
CA ASP A 360 13.33 17.28 -11.12
C ASP A 360 12.64 18.59 -10.69
N ASP A 361 12.71 18.92 -9.38
CA ASP A 361 12.23 20.21 -8.86
C ASP A 361 12.92 21.39 -9.58
N TRP A 362 14.24 21.31 -9.75
CA TRP A 362 15.00 22.34 -10.45
C TRP A 362 14.62 22.43 -11.93
N HIS A 363 14.47 21.30 -12.61
CA HIS A 363 14.05 21.25 -14.00
C HIS A 363 12.70 21.95 -14.19
N ASP A 364 11.72 21.64 -13.35
CA ASP A 364 10.36 22.20 -13.40
C ASP A 364 10.37 23.72 -13.12
N VAL A 365 10.99 24.14 -12.01
CA VAL A 365 11.06 25.56 -11.61
C VAL A 365 11.78 26.41 -12.65
N ARG A 366 12.92 25.95 -13.16
CA ARG A 366 13.70 26.68 -14.18
C ARG A 366 12.85 26.94 -15.44
N LEU A 367 12.10 25.95 -15.89
CA LEU A 367 11.27 26.07 -17.10
C LEU A 367 10.08 26.99 -16.88
N LEU A 368 9.39 26.89 -15.73
CA LEU A 368 8.30 27.81 -15.37
C LEU A 368 8.80 29.26 -15.28
N CYS A 369 9.89 29.50 -14.56
CA CYS A 369 10.49 30.83 -14.43
C CYS A 369 10.85 31.42 -15.80
N GLY A 370 11.51 30.65 -16.66
CA GLY A 370 11.86 31.10 -18.01
C GLY A 370 10.65 31.36 -18.91
N ARG A 371 9.59 30.55 -18.80
CA ARG A 371 8.39 30.67 -19.66
C ARG A 371 7.47 31.82 -19.26
N PHE A 372 7.37 32.11 -17.96
CA PHE A 372 6.40 33.03 -17.37
C PHE A 372 7.04 34.29 -16.76
N ASP A 373 8.35 34.49 -16.95
CA ASP A 373 9.10 35.64 -16.42
C ASP A 373 8.97 35.77 -14.89
N LEU A 374 9.07 34.63 -14.20
CA LEU A 374 9.02 34.55 -12.74
C LEU A 374 10.44 34.50 -12.15
N PRO A 375 10.66 35.08 -10.96
CA PRO A 375 11.93 34.96 -10.27
C PRO A 375 12.18 33.51 -9.83
N VAL A 376 13.42 33.04 -9.98
CA VAL A 376 13.86 31.75 -9.42
C VAL A 376 14.01 31.91 -7.89
N PRO A 377 13.41 31.03 -7.08
CA PRO A 377 13.56 31.09 -5.62
C PRO A 377 15.02 30.86 -5.16
N PRO A 378 15.46 31.48 -4.04
CA PRO A 378 16.81 31.31 -3.50
C PRO A 378 17.19 29.85 -3.17
N ASP A 379 16.20 29.01 -2.87
CA ASP A 379 16.35 27.57 -2.63
C ASP A 379 17.12 26.85 -3.77
N TYR A 380 17.12 27.44 -4.97
CA TYR A 380 17.77 26.89 -6.17
C TYR A 380 19.16 27.48 -6.48
N ASP A 381 19.73 28.35 -5.63
CA ASP A 381 21.03 29.00 -5.85
C ASP A 381 22.17 28.00 -6.14
N ARG A 382 22.09 26.81 -5.55
CA ARG A 382 23.09 25.73 -5.78
C ARG A 382 23.05 25.14 -7.20
N PHE A 383 21.94 25.28 -7.91
CA PHE A 383 21.77 24.80 -9.27
C PHE A 383 22.07 25.87 -10.32
N THR A 384 21.88 27.14 -9.97
CA THR A 384 22.18 28.29 -10.84
C THR A 384 23.67 28.63 -10.88
N SER A 385 24.43 28.22 -9.85
CA SER A 385 25.87 28.47 -9.72
C SER A 385 26.76 27.44 -10.47
N ARG A 386 26.19 26.59 -11.31
CA ARG A 386 26.89 25.52 -12.06
C ARG A 386 27.19 25.88 -13.51
#